data_AF-A0A2E8V1T5-F1
#
_entry.id   AF-A0A2E8V1T5-F1
#
_cell.length_a   1.000
_cell.length_b   1.000
_cell.length_c   1.000
_cell.angle_alpha   90.00
_cell.angle_beta   90.00
_cell.angle_gamma   90.00
#
_symmetry.space_group_name_H-M   'P 1'
#
loop_
_entity.id
_entity.type
_entity.pdbx_description
1 polymer ?
#
loop_
_entity_poly.entity_id
_entity_poly.type
_entity_poly.pdbx_seq_one_letter_code
_entity_poly.pdbx_strand_id
1 'polypeptide(L)' 'MRLLRTLIMGGMMVLPGMFLALIIWYIAGGESVTEPLESIICNLIPIISIGLGLFFGWKTGGEYAN' A
#
# COMPACT_ATOMS: atom_id res chain seq x y z
N MET A 1 -19.75 -11.91 2.47
CA MET A 1 -18.61 -11.50 3.32
C MET A 1 -17.72 -10.46 2.62
N ARG A 2 -18.30 -9.34 2.17
CA ARG A 2 -17.59 -8.37 1.31
C ARG A 2 -16.60 -7.51 2.09
N LEU A 3 -17.07 -6.91 3.19
CA LEU A 3 -16.30 -5.97 4.01
C LEU A 3 -15.06 -6.63 4.65
N LEU A 4 -15.24 -7.77 5.31
CA LEU A 4 -14.13 -8.47 5.99
C LEU A 4 -13.01 -8.83 5.00
N ARG A 5 -13.36 -9.38 3.82
CA ARG A 5 -12.37 -9.72 2.80
C ARG A 5 -11.66 -8.49 2.25
N THR A 6 -12.38 -7.38 2.05
CA THR A 6 -11.75 -6.13 1.62
C THR A 6 -10.74 -5.61 2.62
N LEU A 7 -11.06 -5.66 3.92
CA LEU A 7 -10.13 -5.25 4.97
C LEU A 7 -8.91 -6.16 5.04
N ILE A 8 -9.09 -7.48 4.89
CA ILE A 8 -7.98 -8.43 4.85
C ILE A 8 -7.07 -8.13 3.66
N MET A 9 -7.62 -7.91 2.46
CA MET A 9 -6.84 -7.55 1.27
C MET A 9 -6.10 -6.22 1.43
N GLY A 10 -6.75 -5.18 1.95
CA GLY A 10 -6.10 -3.90 2.25
C GLY A 10 -5.00 -4.03 3.31
N GLY A 11 -5.25 -4.78 4.39
CA GLY A 11 -4.29 -5.00 5.45
C GLY A 11 -3.05 -5.78 5.01
N MET A 12 -3.22 -6.79 4.15
CA MET A 12 -2.09 -7.53 3.57
C MET A 12 -1.21 -6.65 2.68
N MET A 13 -1.73 -5.55 2.14
CA MET A 13 -0.97 -4.62 1.30
C MET A 13 -0.06 -3.65 2.07
N VAL A 14 -0.12 -3.66 3.41
CA VAL A 14 0.80 -2.87 4.26
C VAL A 14 2.25 -3.33 4.04
N LEU A 15 2.53 -4.63 4.20
CA LEU A 15 3.87 -5.19 4.07
C LEU A 15 4.51 -4.96 2.69
N PRO A 16 3.86 -5.28 1.55
CA PRO A 16 4.44 -5.01 0.23
C PRO A 16 4.58 -3.51 -0.03
N GLY A 17 3.67 -2.67 0.48
CA GLY A 17 3.79 -1.21 0.39
C GLY A 17 5.02 -0.67 1.13
N MET A 18 5.26 -1.15 2.35
CA MET A 18 6.44 -0.80 3.14
C MET A 18 7.74 -1.27 2.48
N PHE A 19 7.76 -2.49 1.94
CA PHE A 19 8.92 -3.01 1.20
C PHE A 19 9.22 -2.19 -0.06
N LEU A 20 8.19 -1.83 -0.81
CA LEU A 20 8.33 -1.04 -2.03
C LEU A 20 8.81 0.38 -1.71
N ALA A 21 8.31 0.98 -0.63
CA ALA A 21 8.80 2.28 -0.15
C ALA A 21 10.29 2.23 0.20
N LEU A 22 10.74 1.18 0.90
CA LEU A 22 12.15 0.98 1.25
C LEU A 22 13.03 0.88 -0.01
N ILE A 23 12.60 0.09 -1.01
CA ILE A 23 13.34 -0.07 -2.27
C ILE A 23 13.44 1.28 -3.01
N ILE A 24 12.33 2.01 -3.12
CA ILE A 24 12.32 3.31 -3.79
C ILE A 24 13.20 4.31 -3.05
N TRP A 25 13.17 4.31 -1.71
CA TRP A 25 14.02 5.17 -0.89
C TRP A 25 15.51 4.91 -1.16
N TYR A 26 15.94 3.65 -1.17
CA TYR A 26 17.33 3.31 -1.51
C TYR A 26 17.72 3.73 -2.94
N ILE A 27 16.83 3.54 -3.92
CA ILE A 27 17.09 3.94 -5.31
C ILE A 27 17.16 5.47 -5.45
N ALA A 28 16.38 6.21 -4.65
CA ALA A 28 16.37 7.67 -4.65
C ALA A 28 17.60 8.31 -3.99
N GLY A 29 18.46 7.52 -3.33
CA GLY A 29 19.67 7.98 -2.65
C GLY A 29 19.76 7.58 -1.17
N GLY A 30 18.73 6.92 -0.64
CA GLY A 30 18.69 6.45 0.74
C GLY A 30 18.93 7.58 1.72
N GLU A 31 20.03 7.49 2.46
CA GLU A 31 20.47 8.43 3.50
C GLU A 31 20.67 9.87 2.98
N SER A 32 20.89 10.05 1.67
CA SER A 32 21.03 11.38 1.07
C SER A 32 19.69 12.06 0.75
N VAL A 33 18.57 11.34 0.84
CA VAL A 33 17.23 11.90 0.65
C VAL A 33 16.87 12.64 1.92
N THR A 34 16.59 13.94 1.82
CA THR A 34 16.18 14.76 2.96
C THR A 34 14.69 15.05 2.92
N GLU A 35 14.19 15.59 4.04
CA GLU A 35 12.83 16.13 4.09
C GLU A 35 12.61 17.23 3.03
N PRO A 36 11.41 17.32 2.43
CA PRO A 36 10.21 16.53 2.73
C PRO A 36 10.10 15.22 1.92
N LEU A 37 11.09 14.93 1.07
CA LEU A 37 10.99 13.86 0.08
C LEU A 37 11.01 12.47 0.73
N GLU A 38 11.78 12.29 1.79
CA GLU A 38 11.81 11.06 2.57
C GLU A 38 10.43 10.74 3.15
N SER A 39 9.81 11.70 3.85
CA SER A 39 8.46 11.55 4.37
C SER A 39 7.42 11.24 3.30
N ILE A 40 7.53 11.83 2.10
CA ILE A 40 6.63 11.50 0.98
C ILE A 40 6.81 10.05 0.56
N ILE A 41 8.03 9.58 0.33
CA ILE A 41 8.30 8.20 -0.11
C ILE A 41 7.81 7.21 0.96
N CYS A 42 8.20 7.41 2.21
CA CYS A 42 7.93 6.47 3.30
C CYS A 42 6.45 6.43 3.73
N ASN A 43 5.65 7.45 3.42
CA ASN A 43 4.22 7.48 3.78
C ASN A 43 3.28 7.32 2.59
N LEU A 44 3.53 8.02 1.48
CA LEU A 44 2.62 8.04 0.35
C LEU A 44 2.55 6.66 -0.34
N ILE A 45 3.69 6.00 -0.50
CA ILE A 45 3.74 4.69 -1.14
C ILE A 45 2.98 3.63 -0.32
N PRO A 46 3.21 3.45 1.00
CA PRO A 46 2.43 2.48 1.77
C PRO A 46 0.93 2.82 1.83
N ILE A 47 0.57 4.10 1.94
CA ILE A 47 -0.84 4.53 1.96
C ILE A 47 -1.53 4.18 0.63
N ILE A 48 -0.90 4.47 -0.51
CA ILE A 48 -1.45 4.13 -1.82
C ILE A 48 -1.55 2.61 -1.99
N SER A 49 -0.55 1.84 -1.55
CA SER A 49 -0.57 0.37 -1.59
C SER A 49 -1.79 -0.20 -0.85
N ILE A 50 -2.05 0.28 0.37
CA ILE A 50 -3.22 -0.11 1.16
C ILE A 50 -4.51 0.30 0.45
N GLY A 51 -4.58 1.53 -0.06
CA GLY A 51 -5.73 2.03 -0.80
C GLY A 51 -6.07 1.18 -2.03
N LEU A 52 -5.05 0.75 -2.78
CA LEU A 52 -5.21 -0.16 -3.92
C LEU A 52 -5.71 -1.53 -3.46
N GLY A 53 -5.17 -2.09 -2.36
CA GLY A 53 -5.66 -3.34 -1.77
C GLY A 53 -7.15 -3.27 -1.38
N LEU A 54 -7.57 -2.17 -0.77
CA LEU A 54 -8.97 -1.92 -0.44
C LEU A 54 -9.83 -1.81 -1.71
N PHE A 55 -9.38 -1.07 -2.72
CA PHE A 55 -10.09 -0.88 -3.98
C PHE A 55 -10.29 -2.20 -4.74
N PHE A 56 -9.22 -2.99 -4.92
CA PHE A 56 -9.29 -4.28 -5.59
C PHE A 56 -10.09 -5.31 -4.78
N GLY A 57 -9.93 -5.32 -3.46
CA GLY A 57 -10.77 -6.14 -2.58
C GLY A 57 -12.26 -5.82 -2.76
N TRP A 58 -12.62 -4.54 -2.93
CA TRP A 58 -14.01 -4.11 -3.04
C TRP A 58 -14.64 -4.43 -4.40
N LYS A 59 -13.83 -4.38 -5.45
CA LYS A 59 -14.21 -4.76 -6.81
C LYS A 59 -14.40 -6.28 -6.95
N THR A 60 -13.47 -7.08 -6.42
CA THR A 60 -13.52 -8.56 -6.50
C THR A 60 -14.46 -9.20 -5.46
N GLY A 61 -14.72 -8.52 -4.34
CA GLY A 61 -15.63 -8.99 -3.30
C GLY A 61 -17.11 -9.08 -3.72
N GLY A 62 -17.48 -8.52 -4.88
CA GLY A 62 -18.82 -8.65 -5.46
C GLY A 62 -19.05 -9.97 -6.20
N GLU A 63 -17.99 -10.69 -6.58
CA GLU A 63 -18.07 -11.93 -7.36
C GLU A 63 -18.65 -13.13 -6.59
N TYR A 64 -18.73 -13.02 -5.26
CA TYR A 64 -19.18 -14.08 -4.36
C TYR A 64 -20.48 -13.70 -3.61
N ALA A 65 -21.24 -12.75 -4.16
CA ALA A 65 -22.52 -12.31 -3.62
C ALA A 65 -23.74 -13.02 -4.24
N ASN A 66 -23.51 -13.92 -5.22
CA ASN A 66 -24.52 -14.77 -5.85
C ASN A 66 -24.44 -16.20 -5.32
#